data_AF-A0A7S3ZIY2-F1
#
_entry.id   AF-A0A7S3ZIY2-F1
#
_cell.length_a   1.000
_cell.length_b   1.000
_cell.length_c   1.000
_cell.angle_alpha   90.00
_cell.angle_beta   90.00
_cell.angle_gamma   90.00
#
_symmetry.space_group_name_H-M   'P 1'
#
loop_
_entity.id
_entity.type
_entity.pdbx_description
1 polymer ?
#
loop_
_entity_poly.entity_id
_entity_poly.type
_entity_poly.pdbx_seq_one_letter_code
_entity_poly.pdbx_strand_id
1 'polypeptide(L)'
;MQEKGIPMAEPHVQDTCPLTSDLASSLWMLLKKLEKDPGATAQVLRQSCPGLAGAMEAFKAANPGSTYGDFAKWRATLGNLPPPAWDDTVTAGDLPVEALESLWLASDGIPVDKQGRVFKPAMMAERILDYLETISPKALAKQLTEVAVLNATVCMQMTQGFLCGIPLAWATVRGFERFLQEMSEKSGFPGSRETAELGMEPLRIVCRRFAVVEDTCNRAASLAYCLPGKPALLDALLTNGHARVASGDRAAVAQFFEEGESTRRSKRKVGRPLLGGLQCSKEYVFQNTRRRSSSGFNDGELVREGWQRKCVT
;
A
#
# COMPACT_ATOMS: atom_id res chain seq x y z
N MET A 1 5.59 42.78 19.33
CA MET A 1 6.59 42.58 20.40
C MET A 1 5.89 42.87 21.70
N GLN A 2 5.46 41.84 22.45
CA GLN A 2 5.20 42.03 23.87
C GLN A 2 6.50 42.51 24.54
N GLU A 3 6.36 43.38 25.54
CA GLU A 3 7.48 43.94 26.28
C GLU A 3 8.45 42.85 26.74
N LYS A 4 9.73 43.09 26.51
CA LYS A 4 10.85 42.20 26.84
C LYS A 4 10.76 41.76 28.32
N GLY A 5 10.34 40.53 28.58
CA GLY A 5 10.55 39.90 29.89
C GLY A 5 9.47 38.95 30.41
N ILE A 6 8.26 38.91 29.83
CA ILE A 6 7.24 37.94 30.26
C ILE A 6 7.47 36.63 29.50
N PRO A 7 7.74 35.49 30.18
CA PRO A 7 7.87 34.21 29.51
C PRO A 7 6.52 33.82 28.88
N MET A 8 6.53 33.45 27.59
CA MET A 8 5.33 32.96 26.92
C MET A 8 4.79 31.74 27.65
N ALA A 9 3.51 31.79 28.04
CA ALA A 9 2.83 30.65 28.62
C ALA A 9 2.58 29.61 27.53
N GLU A 10 2.85 28.34 27.85
CA GLU A 10 2.55 27.22 26.95
C GLU A 10 1.03 27.05 26.83
N PRO A 11 0.45 27.22 25.62
CA PRO A 11 -0.98 27.06 25.44
C PRO A 11 -1.36 25.60 25.33
N HIS A 12 -2.47 25.23 25.95
CA HIS A 12 -3.09 23.93 25.72
C HIS A 12 -3.99 24.01 24.48
N VAL A 13 -3.78 23.12 23.50
CA VAL A 13 -4.54 23.08 22.24
C VAL A 13 -5.34 21.78 22.12
N GLN A 14 -6.42 21.79 21.34
CA GLN A 14 -7.17 20.57 21.03
C GLN A 14 -6.36 19.67 20.08
N ASP A 15 -6.62 18.37 20.15
CA ASP A 15 -6.09 17.40 19.19
C ASP A 15 -6.57 17.72 17.77
N THR A 16 -5.72 17.45 16.80
CA THR A 16 -6.04 17.67 15.38
C THR A 16 -7.10 16.68 14.91
N CYS A 17 -8.02 17.16 14.07
CA CYS A 17 -8.97 16.27 13.40
C CYS A 17 -8.22 15.37 12.42
N PRO A 18 -8.45 14.05 12.42
CA PRO A 18 -7.94 13.20 11.36
C PRO A 18 -8.55 13.66 10.04
N LEU A 19 -7.69 13.90 9.04
CA LEU A 19 -8.08 14.28 7.69
C LEU A 19 -7.55 13.21 6.74
N THR A 20 -8.34 12.81 5.76
CA THR A 20 -7.89 11.90 4.71
C THR A 20 -7.12 12.71 3.64
N SER A 21 -6.19 12.05 2.95
CA SER A 21 -5.35 12.68 1.91
C SER A 21 -6.15 13.33 0.78
N ASP A 22 -7.32 12.78 0.43
CA ASP A 22 -8.20 13.34 -0.60
C ASP A 22 -8.90 14.65 -0.15
N LEU A 23 -9.35 14.71 1.11
CA LEU A 23 -9.92 15.93 1.70
C LEU A 23 -8.84 17.01 1.79
N ALA A 24 -7.63 16.62 2.16
CA ALA A 24 -6.47 17.49 2.17
C ALA A 24 -6.22 18.08 0.78
N SER A 25 -5.98 17.27 -0.25
CA SER A 25 -5.72 17.75 -1.61
C SER A 25 -6.84 18.65 -2.14
N SER A 26 -8.10 18.32 -1.82
CA SER A 26 -9.26 19.14 -2.19
C SER A 26 -9.23 20.53 -1.55
N LEU A 27 -8.85 20.60 -0.28
CA LEU A 27 -8.64 21.86 0.43
C LEU A 27 -7.51 22.68 -0.22
N TRP A 28 -6.40 22.05 -0.61
CA TRP A 28 -5.30 22.76 -1.30
C TRP A 28 -5.70 23.36 -2.61
N MET A 29 -6.43 22.62 -3.43
CA MET A 29 -6.95 23.16 -4.69
C MET A 29 -7.88 24.35 -4.45
N LEU A 30 -8.65 24.34 -3.37
CA LEU A 30 -9.51 25.47 -3.02
C LEU A 30 -8.70 26.68 -2.56
N LEU A 31 -7.73 26.48 -1.67
CA LEU A 31 -6.85 27.55 -1.17
C LEU A 31 -6.04 28.18 -2.31
N LYS A 32 -5.48 27.36 -3.21
CA LYS A 32 -4.76 27.85 -4.39
C LYS A 32 -5.63 28.67 -5.34
N LYS A 33 -6.92 28.35 -5.45
CA LYS A 33 -7.87 29.17 -6.24
C LYS A 33 -8.17 30.50 -5.59
N LEU A 34 -8.11 30.56 -4.26
CA LEU A 34 -8.42 31.75 -3.46
C LEU A 34 -7.16 32.55 -3.08
N GLU A 35 -5.98 32.14 -3.52
CA GLU A 35 -4.68 32.73 -3.15
C GLU A 35 -4.62 34.25 -3.28
N LYS A 36 -5.33 34.82 -4.27
CA LYS A 36 -5.39 36.27 -4.53
C LYS A 36 -6.31 37.05 -3.57
N ASP A 37 -7.10 36.35 -2.76
CA ASP A 37 -8.02 36.93 -1.78
C ASP A 37 -7.69 36.38 -0.38
N PRO A 38 -6.89 37.12 0.42
CA PRO A 38 -6.47 36.67 1.75
C PRO A 38 -7.65 36.58 2.73
N GLY A 39 -8.71 37.37 2.54
CA GLY A 39 -9.91 37.32 3.39
C GLY A 39 -10.72 36.05 3.14
N ALA A 40 -10.97 35.73 1.86
CA ALA A 40 -11.64 34.48 1.49
C ALA A 40 -10.81 33.25 1.89
N THR A 41 -9.49 33.30 1.69
CA THR A 41 -8.57 32.24 2.12
C THR A 41 -8.62 32.05 3.63
N ALA A 42 -8.58 33.12 4.42
CA ALA A 42 -8.70 33.05 5.88
C ALA A 42 -10.04 32.44 6.32
N GLN A 43 -11.15 32.79 5.66
CA GLN A 43 -12.45 32.20 5.95
C GLN A 43 -12.50 30.69 5.66
N VAL A 44 -11.94 30.25 4.53
CA VAL A 44 -11.84 28.82 4.19
C VAL A 44 -10.97 28.08 5.19
N LEU A 45 -9.85 28.66 5.61
CA LEU A 45 -8.98 28.09 6.64
C LEU A 45 -9.72 27.96 7.98
N ARG A 46 -10.50 28.97 8.39
CA ARG A 46 -11.30 28.89 9.63
C ARG A 46 -12.31 27.75 9.60
N GLN A 47 -12.96 27.53 8.46
CA GLN A 47 -14.01 26.51 8.29
C GLN A 47 -13.44 25.10 8.12
N SER A 48 -12.35 24.97 7.34
CA SER A 48 -11.80 23.67 6.92
C SER A 48 -10.67 23.19 7.81
N CYS A 49 -9.99 24.11 8.51
CA CYS A 49 -8.91 23.81 9.46
C CYS A 49 -9.27 24.28 10.89
N PRO A 50 -10.33 23.75 11.52
CA PRO A 50 -10.74 24.16 12.86
C PRO A 50 -9.64 24.01 13.91
N GLY A 51 -8.72 23.05 13.75
CA GLY A 51 -7.57 22.90 14.63
C GLY A 51 -6.57 24.07 14.55
N LEU A 52 -6.41 24.70 13.38
CA LEU A 52 -5.56 25.88 13.22
C LEU A 52 -6.17 27.10 13.93
N ALA A 53 -7.46 27.35 13.69
CA ALA A 53 -8.18 28.44 14.34
C ALA A 53 -8.20 28.24 15.87
N GLY A 54 -8.54 27.04 16.35
CA GLY A 54 -8.53 26.71 17.78
C GLY A 54 -7.14 26.85 18.43
N ALA A 55 -6.07 26.50 17.71
CA ALA A 55 -4.70 26.74 18.18
C ALA A 55 -4.38 28.23 18.32
N MET A 56 -4.79 29.06 17.36
CA MET A 56 -4.63 30.52 17.46
C MET A 56 -5.45 31.10 18.64
N GLU A 57 -6.68 30.63 18.82
CA GLU A 57 -7.56 31.07 19.92
C GLU A 57 -6.98 30.72 21.29
N ALA A 58 -6.49 29.47 21.45
CA ALA A 58 -5.87 29.00 22.68
C ALA A 58 -4.56 29.75 22.98
N PHE A 59 -3.75 30.00 21.94
CA PHE A 59 -2.52 30.75 22.08
C PHE A 59 -2.79 32.18 22.56
N LYS A 60 -3.80 32.86 22.00
CA LYS A 60 -4.21 34.20 22.45
C LYS A 60 -4.75 34.21 23.87
N ALA A 61 -5.49 33.16 24.27
CA ALA A 61 -6.00 33.02 25.62
C ALA A 61 -4.88 32.87 26.66
N ALA A 62 -3.85 32.07 26.34
CA ALA A 62 -2.67 31.88 27.18
C ALA A 62 -1.75 33.12 27.18
N ASN A 63 -1.69 33.85 26.06
CA ASN A 63 -0.79 35.00 25.87
C ASN A 63 -1.54 36.24 25.37
N PRO A 64 -2.30 36.94 26.23
CA PRO A 64 -3.06 38.13 25.84
C PRO A 64 -2.15 39.25 25.31
N GLY A 65 -2.47 39.81 24.14
CA GLY A 65 -1.67 40.87 23.50
C GLY A 65 -0.47 40.37 22.69
N SER A 66 -0.33 39.05 22.51
CA SER A 66 0.63 38.46 21.58
C SER A 66 0.34 38.83 20.13
N THR A 67 1.36 38.74 19.27
CA THR A 67 1.19 38.94 17.82
C THR A 67 1.23 37.61 17.07
N TYR A 68 0.79 37.63 15.80
CA TYR A 68 0.93 36.46 14.91
C TYR A 68 2.38 35.97 14.83
N GLY A 69 3.36 36.87 14.86
CA GLY A 69 4.78 36.50 14.86
C GLY A 69 5.22 35.71 16.10
N ASP A 70 4.60 35.95 17.26
CA ASP A 70 4.87 35.20 18.48
C ASP A 70 4.25 33.79 18.39
N PHE A 71 3.03 33.68 17.86
CA PHE A 71 2.39 32.40 17.54
C PHE A 71 3.18 31.59 16.51
N ALA A 72 3.65 32.21 15.43
CA ALA A 72 4.43 31.55 14.39
C ALA A 72 5.75 30.99 14.95
N LYS A 73 6.42 31.74 15.83
CA LYS A 73 7.63 31.27 16.54
C LYS A 73 7.32 30.08 17.43
N TRP A 74 6.31 30.19 18.30
CA TRP A 74 5.91 29.08 19.17
C TRP A 74 5.57 27.83 18.35
N ARG A 75 4.78 27.97 17.30
CA ARG A 75 4.41 26.85 16.43
C ARG A 75 5.63 26.21 15.74
N ALA A 76 6.63 27.01 15.37
CA ALA A 76 7.89 26.51 14.84
C ALA A 76 8.72 25.74 15.89
N THR A 77 8.66 26.12 17.18
CA THR A 77 9.38 25.41 18.26
C THR A 77 8.83 24.02 18.56
N LEU A 78 7.57 23.77 18.24
CA LEU A 78 7.00 22.42 18.31
C LEU A 78 7.59 21.47 17.24
N GLY A 79 8.51 21.98 16.40
CA GLY A 79 9.31 21.23 15.45
C GLY A 79 8.47 20.77 14.29
N ASN A 80 8.34 21.58 13.23
CA ASN A 80 7.61 21.27 11.99
C ASN A 80 6.51 20.22 12.22
N LEU A 81 5.56 20.52 13.13
CA LEU A 81 4.37 19.67 13.23
C LEU A 81 3.85 19.59 11.80
N PRO A 82 3.63 18.38 11.26
CA PRO A 82 3.15 18.24 9.91
C PRO A 82 1.98 19.20 9.76
N PRO A 83 2.01 20.11 8.78
CA PRO A 83 0.92 21.05 8.59
C PRO A 83 -0.37 20.23 8.56
N PRO A 84 -1.42 20.71 9.25
CA PRO A 84 -2.43 19.91 9.91
C PRO A 84 -2.72 18.53 9.29
N ALA A 85 -1.89 17.51 9.55
CA ALA A 85 -2.06 16.13 9.08
C ALA A 85 -2.55 15.95 7.61
N TRP A 86 -2.19 16.84 6.68
CA TRP A 86 -2.86 16.86 5.38
C TRP A 86 -2.00 16.41 4.19
N ASP A 87 -0.68 16.46 4.21
CA ASP A 87 0.18 15.76 3.23
C ASP A 87 1.66 15.88 3.64
N ASP A 88 2.49 14.91 3.27
CA ASP A 88 3.96 15.05 3.34
C ASP A 88 4.49 15.98 2.22
N THR A 89 3.65 16.30 1.22
CA THR A 89 4.07 17.07 0.04
C THR A 89 3.99 18.59 0.19
N VAL A 90 3.38 19.10 1.25
CA VAL A 90 3.14 20.53 1.36
C VAL A 90 3.44 20.96 2.78
N THR A 91 4.25 22.01 2.89
CA THR A 91 4.76 22.49 4.16
C THR A 91 3.88 23.65 4.64
N ALA A 92 3.87 23.93 5.94
CA ALA A 92 3.17 25.09 6.49
C ALA A 92 3.59 26.43 5.84
N GLY A 93 4.68 26.45 5.06
CA GLY A 93 5.18 27.60 4.30
C GLY A 93 4.43 27.90 3.00
N ASP A 94 3.52 27.04 2.54
CA ASP A 94 2.80 27.21 1.27
C ASP A 94 1.48 28.00 1.41
N LEU A 95 1.13 28.46 2.62
CA LEU A 95 -0.03 29.33 2.86
C LEU A 95 0.36 30.81 2.80
N PRO A 96 -0.45 31.68 2.16
CA PRO A 96 -0.21 33.12 2.15
C PRO A 96 -0.16 33.66 3.58
N VAL A 97 0.91 34.38 3.93
CA VAL A 97 1.11 34.95 5.27
C VAL A 97 -0.03 35.90 5.61
N GLU A 98 -0.50 36.67 4.64
CA GLU A 98 -1.59 37.63 4.77
C GLU A 98 -2.91 36.94 5.16
N ALA A 99 -3.16 35.72 4.66
CA ALA A 99 -4.34 34.95 5.03
C ALA A 99 -4.25 34.41 6.47
N LEU A 100 -3.05 33.98 6.90
CA LEU A 100 -2.81 33.54 8.27
C LEU A 100 -2.89 34.69 9.27
N GLU A 101 -2.40 35.88 8.91
CA GLU A 101 -2.55 37.11 9.69
C GLU A 101 -4.01 37.56 9.77
N SER A 102 -4.74 37.47 8.65
CA SER A 102 -6.18 37.78 8.62
C SER A 102 -6.97 36.81 9.51
N LEU A 103 -6.65 35.51 9.46
CA LEU A 103 -7.24 34.50 10.34
C LEU A 103 -6.90 34.77 11.81
N TRP A 104 -5.65 35.13 12.10
CA TRP A 104 -5.21 35.51 13.43
C TRP A 104 -6.04 36.69 13.94
N LEU A 105 -6.15 37.78 13.17
CA LEU A 105 -6.92 38.96 13.56
C LEU A 105 -8.40 38.64 13.82
N ALA A 106 -8.98 37.71 13.06
CA ALA A 106 -10.37 37.28 13.19
C ALA A 106 -10.63 36.25 14.30
N SER A 107 -9.59 35.76 14.97
CA SER A 107 -9.68 34.74 16.04
C SER A 107 -9.69 35.38 17.42
N ASP A 108 -10.57 34.92 18.31
CA ASP A 108 -10.69 35.43 19.68
C ASP A 108 -9.78 34.70 20.67
N GLY A 109 -9.50 35.28 21.83
CA GLY A 109 -8.75 34.59 22.90
C GLY A 109 -9.66 33.62 23.66
N ILE A 110 -9.78 32.38 23.19
CA ILE A 110 -10.65 31.36 23.81
C ILE A 110 -9.79 30.19 24.33
N PRO A 111 -9.80 29.89 25.65
CA PRO A 111 -9.08 28.75 26.19
C PRO A 111 -9.71 27.43 25.73
N VAL A 112 -8.90 26.37 25.66
CA VAL A 112 -9.27 25.09 25.06
C VAL A 112 -10.57 24.49 25.61
N ASP A 113 -10.81 24.64 26.92
CA ASP A 113 -11.98 24.10 27.63
C ASP A 113 -13.30 24.79 27.22
N LYS A 114 -13.20 25.99 26.64
CA LYS A 114 -14.34 26.79 26.15
C LYS A 114 -14.49 26.71 24.63
N GLN A 115 -13.53 26.11 23.93
CA GLN A 115 -13.61 25.94 22.48
C GLN A 115 -14.59 24.82 22.13
N GLY A 116 -15.26 24.94 20.98
CA GLY A 116 -16.04 23.84 20.43
C GLY A 116 -15.14 22.67 20.05
N ARG A 117 -15.68 21.44 20.07
CA ARG A 117 -14.94 20.26 19.60
C ARG A 117 -14.58 20.39 18.12
N VAL A 118 -13.29 20.22 17.78
CA VAL A 118 -12.81 20.19 16.38
C VAL A 118 -13.52 19.09 15.59
N PHE A 119 -13.60 17.87 16.13
CA PHE A 119 -14.29 16.75 15.52
C PHE A 119 -15.78 16.73 15.90
N LYS A 120 -16.65 16.76 14.90
CA LYS A 120 -18.11 16.71 15.07
C LYS A 120 -18.66 15.40 14.47
N PRO A 121 -18.89 14.35 15.28
CA PRO A 121 -19.27 13.03 14.76
C PRO A 121 -20.55 13.04 13.92
N ALA A 122 -21.57 13.79 14.33
CA ALA A 122 -22.84 13.87 13.62
C ALA A 122 -22.68 14.46 12.21
N MET A 123 -21.95 15.59 12.09
CA MET A 123 -21.67 16.19 10.77
C MET A 123 -20.82 15.28 9.88
N MET A 124 -19.89 14.53 10.46
CA MET A 124 -19.09 13.58 9.68
C MET A 124 -19.94 12.39 9.21
N ALA A 125 -20.86 11.90 10.04
CA ALA A 125 -21.80 10.86 9.65
C ALA A 125 -22.72 11.32 8.51
N GLU A 126 -23.27 12.53 8.59
CA GLU A 126 -24.06 13.13 7.50
C GLU A 126 -23.25 13.23 6.21
N ARG A 127 -22.01 13.74 6.28
CA ARG A 127 -21.12 13.80 5.09
C ARG A 127 -20.84 12.44 4.48
N ILE A 128 -20.67 11.40 5.30
CA ILE A 128 -20.47 10.04 4.82
C ILE A 128 -21.75 9.54 4.13
N LEU A 129 -22.92 9.78 4.72
CA LEU A 129 -24.20 9.40 4.13
C LEU A 129 -24.45 10.13 2.80
N ASP A 130 -24.29 11.44 2.77
CA ASP A 130 -24.38 12.26 1.56
C ASP A 130 -23.44 11.73 0.47
N TYR A 131 -22.21 11.38 0.83
CA TYR A 131 -21.25 10.79 -0.10
C TYR A 131 -21.74 9.44 -0.65
N LEU A 132 -22.24 8.55 0.22
CA LEU A 132 -22.76 7.24 -0.20
C LEU A 132 -24.03 7.34 -1.04
N GLU A 133 -24.85 8.37 -0.83
CA GLU A 133 -26.04 8.64 -1.63
C GLU A 133 -25.70 9.27 -2.99
N THR A 134 -24.64 10.07 -3.06
CA THR A 134 -24.26 10.83 -4.27
C THR A 134 -23.21 10.13 -5.14
N ILE A 135 -22.47 9.16 -4.60
CA ILE A 135 -21.44 8.44 -5.35
C ILE A 135 -22.07 7.68 -6.53
N SER A 136 -21.54 7.92 -7.74
CA SER A 136 -21.97 7.15 -8.91
C SER A 136 -21.63 5.66 -8.75
N PRO A 137 -22.46 4.73 -9.25
CA PRO A 137 -22.15 3.31 -9.23
C PRO A 137 -20.79 2.96 -9.85
N LYS A 138 -20.35 3.74 -10.85
CA LYS A 138 -19.04 3.62 -11.49
C LYS A 138 -17.90 3.96 -10.52
N ALA A 139 -18.00 5.08 -9.80
CA ALA A 139 -17.00 5.49 -8.83
C ALA A 139 -16.94 4.51 -7.64
N LEU A 140 -18.10 4.04 -7.18
CA LEU A 140 -18.19 3.04 -6.12
C LEU A 140 -17.54 1.71 -6.54
N ALA A 141 -17.87 1.19 -7.72
CA ALA A 141 -17.29 -0.05 -8.24
C ALA A 141 -15.76 0.04 -8.35
N LYS A 142 -15.24 1.20 -8.75
CA LYS A 142 -13.80 1.44 -8.79
C LYS A 142 -13.16 1.38 -7.40
N GLN A 143 -13.71 2.11 -6.42
CA GLN A 143 -13.22 2.10 -5.04
C GLN A 143 -13.26 0.71 -4.41
N LEU A 144 -14.37 -0.01 -4.59
CA LEU A 144 -14.50 -1.39 -4.10
C LEU A 144 -13.47 -2.32 -4.75
N THR A 145 -13.19 -2.15 -6.04
CA THR A 145 -12.20 -2.97 -6.74
C THR A 145 -10.80 -2.71 -6.23
N GLU A 146 -10.44 -1.45 -5.98
CA GLU A 146 -9.13 -1.09 -5.43
C GLU A 146 -8.93 -1.65 -4.04
N VAL A 147 -9.92 -1.48 -3.15
CA VAL A 147 -9.89 -2.06 -1.80
C VAL A 147 -9.77 -3.58 -1.87
N ALA A 148 -10.52 -4.23 -2.76
CA ALA A 148 -10.47 -5.68 -2.92
C ALA A 148 -9.07 -6.15 -3.38
N VAL A 149 -8.48 -5.48 -4.37
CA VAL A 149 -7.15 -5.84 -4.92
C VAL A 149 -6.05 -5.58 -3.89
N LEU A 150 -6.10 -4.47 -3.16
CA LEU A 150 -5.14 -4.15 -2.11
C LEU A 150 -5.20 -5.19 -0.98
N ASN A 151 -6.41 -5.47 -0.46
CA ASN A 151 -6.60 -6.48 0.57
C ASN A 151 -6.10 -7.85 0.14
N ALA A 152 -6.40 -8.25 -1.10
CA ALA A 152 -5.97 -9.54 -1.62
C ALA A 152 -4.43 -9.61 -1.76
N THR A 153 -3.78 -8.50 -2.12
CA THR A 153 -2.30 -8.40 -2.16
C THR A 153 -1.70 -8.55 -0.75
N VAL A 154 -2.29 -7.88 0.25
CA VAL A 154 -1.88 -8.04 1.66
C VAL A 154 -2.06 -9.48 2.12
N CYS A 155 -3.18 -10.13 1.80
CA CYS A 155 -3.37 -11.54 2.12
C CYS A 155 -2.29 -12.44 1.49
N MET A 156 -1.85 -12.16 0.25
CA MET A 156 -0.76 -12.90 -0.40
C MET A 156 0.58 -12.73 0.29
N GLN A 157 0.89 -11.54 0.81
CA GLN A 157 2.11 -11.29 1.59
C GLN A 157 2.13 -12.08 2.90
N MET A 158 0.96 -12.43 3.43
CA MET A 158 0.85 -13.23 4.65
C MET A 158 0.90 -14.74 4.38
N THR A 159 1.06 -15.17 3.11
CA THR A 159 1.18 -16.59 2.78
C THR A 159 2.56 -17.15 3.12
N GLN A 160 2.63 -18.43 3.47
CA GLN A 160 3.89 -19.10 3.83
C GLN A 160 4.96 -18.99 2.72
N GLY A 161 4.57 -19.07 1.44
CA GLY A 161 5.50 -18.94 0.33
C GLY A 161 6.24 -17.60 0.32
N PHE A 162 5.54 -16.51 0.64
CA PHE A 162 6.14 -15.18 0.79
C PHE A 162 6.98 -15.08 2.07
N LEU A 163 6.45 -15.57 3.20
CA LEU A 163 7.13 -15.51 4.51
C LEU A 163 8.41 -16.35 4.57
N CYS A 164 8.49 -17.43 3.81
CA CYS A 164 9.70 -18.25 3.68
C CYS A 164 10.81 -17.58 2.85
N GLY A 165 10.61 -16.34 2.37
CA GLY A 165 11.64 -15.56 1.70
C GLY A 165 11.99 -16.05 0.31
N ILE A 166 11.03 -16.65 -0.42
CA ILE A 166 11.23 -17.12 -1.79
C ILE A 166 11.36 -15.90 -2.72
N PRO A 167 12.52 -15.66 -3.36
CA PRO A 167 12.77 -14.47 -4.17
C PRO A 167 11.75 -14.23 -5.28
N LEU A 168 11.36 -15.27 -6.03
CA LEU A 168 10.37 -15.14 -7.10
C LEU A 168 8.99 -14.71 -6.58
N ALA A 169 8.54 -15.25 -5.45
CA ALA A 169 7.26 -14.86 -4.84
C ALA A 169 7.31 -13.37 -4.42
N TRP A 170 8.41 -12.95 -3.79
CA TRP A 170 8.65 -11.55 -3.44
C TRP A 170 8.65 -10.63 -4.66
N ALA A 171 9.43 -10.97 -5.68
CA ALA A 171 9.55 -10.18 -6.90
C ALA A 171 8.20 -10.02 -7.61
N THR A 172 7.38 -11.09 -7.62
CA THR A 172 6.07 -11.10 -8.26
C THR A 172 5.06 -10.22 -7.53
N VAL A 173 4.98 -10.33 -6.20
CA VAL A 173 4.10 -9.47 -5.38
C VAL A 173 4.54 -8.01 -5.46
N ARG A 174 5.84 -7.71 -5.25
CA ARG A 174 6.38 -6.34 -5.35
C ARG A 174 6.25 -5.74 -6.74
N GLY A 175 6.32 -6.58 -7.78
CA GLY A 175 6.08 -6.15 -9.16
C GLY A 175 4.62 -5.78 -9.40
N PHE A 176 3.69 -6.51 -8.79
CA PHE A 176 2.27 -6.19 -8.85
C PHE A 176 1.92 -4.91 -8.06
N GLU A 177 2.46 -4.73 -6.85
CA GLU A 177 2.29 -3.48 -6.09
C GLU A 177 2.74 -2.25 -6.87
N ARG A 178 3.95 -2.30 -7.46
CA ARG A 178 4.46 -1.21 -8.31
C ARG A 178 3.55 -0.96 -9.51
N PHE A 179 3.05 -2.02 -10.14
CA PHE A 179 2.09 -1.88 -11.22
C PHE A 179 0.79 -1.20 -10.79
N LEU A 180 0.25 -1.55 -9.61
CA LEU A 180 -0.94 -0.88 -9.08
C LEU A 180 -0.69 0.58 -8.78
N GLN A 181 0.47 0.91 -8.20
CA GLN A 181 0.87 2.29 -7.92
C GLN A 181 0.98 3.10 -9.22
N GLU A 182 1.70 2.60 -10.22
CA GLU A 182 1.80 3.25 -11.53
C GLU A 182 0.44 3.42 -12.21
N MET A 183 -0.45 2.43 -12.07
CA MET A 183 -1.82 2.53 -12.59
C MET A 183 -2.62 3.59 -11.85
N SER A 184 -2.48 3.73 -10.53
CA SER A 184 -3.13 4.79 -9.75
C SER A 184 -2.66 6.17 -10.22
N GLU A 185 -1.35 6.34 -10.41
CA GLU A 185 -0.73 7.60 -10.85
C GLU A 185 -1.11 7.95 -12.30
N LYS A 186 -1.12 6.98 -13.22
CA LYS A 186 -1.43 7.18 -14.65
C LYS A 186 -2.93 7.26 -14.94
N SER A 187 -3.77 6.66 -14.10
CA SER A 187 -5.24 6.64 -14.26
C SER A 187 -5.96 7.54 -13.27
N GLY A 188 -5.42 8.73 -13.03
CA GLY A 188 -6.19 9.82 -12.42
C GLY A 188 -6.95 9.42 -11.15
N PHE A 189 -6.32 8.66 -10.25
CA PHE A 189 -6.94 8.18 -9.02
C PHE A 189 -6.02 8.35 -7.81
N PRO A 190 -6.48 8.94 -6.68
CA PRO A 190 -7.70 9.72 -6.42
C PRO A 190 -7.51 11.21 -6.74
N GLY A 191 -8.60 11.93 -7.06
CA GLY A 191 -8.62 13.40 -7.13
C GLY A 191 -8.58 14.04 -8.52
N SER A 192 -8.39 13.27 -9.60
CA SER A 192 -8.54 13.83 -10.95
C SER A 192 -10.04 13.93 -11.32
N ARG A 193 -10.50 15.15 -11.60
CA ARG A 193 -11.89 15.51 -11.90
C ARG A 193 -12.42 14.97 -13.22
N GLU A 194 -11.60 14.26 -13.99
CA GLU A 194 -12.03 13.64 -15.23
C GLU A 194 -12.27 12.16 -14.98
N THR A 195 -13.54 11.81 -14.87
CA THR A 195 -14.06 10.44 -14.86
C THR A 195 -13.79 9.74 -16.19
N ALA A 196 -12.53 9.62 -16.60
CA ALA A 196 -12.13 8.74 -17.68
C ALA A 196 -12.71 7.36 -17.37
N GLU A 197 -13.40 6.79 -18.34
CA GLU A 197 -13.93 5.44 -18.25
C GLU A 197 -12.81 4.51 -17.81
N LEU A 198 -12.90 3.96 -16.59
CA LEU A 198 -12.29 2.66 -16.37
C LEU A 198 -13.07 1.72 -17.26
N GLY A 199 -12.63 1.61 -18.51
CA GLY A 199 -13.06 0.53 -19.37
C GLY A 199 -12.83 -0.79 -18.65
N MET A 200 -13.57 -1.82 -19.05
CA MET A 200 -13.35 -3.16 -18.54
C MET A 200 -11.91 -3.66 -18.79
N GLU A 201 -11.18 -3.04 -19.71
CA GLU A 201 -9.85 -3.49 -20.12
C GLU A 201 -8.76 -3.27 -19.05
N PRO A 202 -8.58 -2.08 -18.44
CA PRO A 202 -7.74 -1.92 -17.25
C PRO A 202 -8.01 -2.96 -16.15
N LEU A 203 -9.28 -3.22 -15.84
CA LEU A 203 -9.66 -4.20 -14.81
C LEU A 203 -9.26 -5.62 -15.22
N ARG A 204 -9.46 -6.00 -16.49
CA ARG A 204 -9.00 -7.30 -17.01
C ARG A 204 -7.49 -7.45 -16.91
N ILE A 205 -6.72 -6.39 -17.16
CA ILE A 205 -5.27 -6.41 -17.02
C ILE A 205 -4.88 -6.63 -15.56
N VAL A 206 -5.52 -5.92 -14.63
CA VAL A 206 -5.31 -6.10 -13.18
C VAL A 206 -5.63 -7.53 -12.76
N CYS A 207 -6.80 -8.08 -13.13
CA CYS A 207 -7.19 -9.45 -12.80
C CYS A 207 -6.22 -10.49 -13.37
N ARG A 208 -5.76 -10.33 -14.62
CA ARG A 208 -4.79 -11.25 -15.23
C ARG A 208 -3.45 -11.23 -14.50
N ARG A 209 -2.95 -10.04 -14.15
CA ARG A 209 -1.70 -9.93 -13.39
C ARG A 209 -1.85 -10.50 -11.99
N PHE A 210 -2.95 -10.19 -11.32
CA PHE A 210 -3.28 -10.73 -10.01
C PHE A 210 -3.33 -12.27 -10.02
N ALA A 211 -3.94 -12.88 -11.03
CA ALA A 211 -3.97 -14.34 -11.18
C ALA A 211 -2.56 -14.96 -11.29
N VAL A 212 -1.59 -14.27 -11.91
CA VAL A 212 -0.19 -14.71 -11.94
C VAL A 212 0.45 -14.64 -10.56
N VAL A 213 0.18 -13.57 -9.81
CA VAL A 213 0.66 -13.42 -8.42
C VAL A 213 0.08 -14.54 -7.55
N GLU A 214 -1.23 -14.79 -7.69
CA GLU A 214 -1.95 -15.84 -6.98
C GLU A 214 -1.38 -17.22 -7.25
N ASP A 215 -1.23 -17.61 -8.53
CA ASP A 215 -0.64 -18.90 -8.90
C ASP A 215 0.77 -19.03 -8.31
N THR A 216 1.60 -17.99 -8.44
CA THR A 216 2.98 -18.00 -7.94
C THR A 216 3.02 -18.15 -6.43
N CYS A 217 2.21 -17.40 -5.69
CA CYS A 217 2.16 -17.46 -4.22
C CYS A 217 1.59 -18.78 -3.72
N ASN A 218 0.55 -19.31 -4.36
CA ASN A 218 -0.05 -20.60 -4.01
C ASN A 218 0.92 -21.75 -4.25
N ARG A 219 1.64 -21.74 -5.37
CA ARG A 219 2.69 -22.71 -5.67
C ARG A 219 3.83 -22.57 -4.67
N ALA A 220 4.29 -21.36 -4.40
CA ALA A 220 5.32 -21.08 -3.41
C ALA A 220 4.94 -21.58 -2.01
N ALA A 221 3.70 -21.32 -1.57
CA ALA A 221 3.18 -21.77 -0.28
C ALA A 221 3.08 -23.30 -0.23
N SER A 222 2.59 -23.94 -1.29
CA SER A 222 2.53 -25.40 -1.39
C SER A 222 3.93 -26.03 -1.32
N LEU A 223 4.90 -25.44 -2.01
CA LEU A 223 6.29 -25.88 -1.97
C LEU A 223 6.92 -25.68 -0.59
N ALA A 224 6.70 -24.51 0.02
CA ALA A 224 7.20 -24.20 1.35
C ALA A 224 6.63 -25.15 2.42
N TYR A 225 5.37 -25.55 2.28
CA TYR A 225 4.75 -26.57 3.12
C TYR A 225 5.40 -27.94 2.94
N CYS A 226 5.65 -28.37 1.70
CA CYS A 226 6.23 -29.67 1.40
C CYS A 226 7.74 -29.77 1.71
N LEU A 227 8.47 -28.66 1.58
CA LEU A 227 9.93 -28.58 1.73
C LEU A 227 10.30 -27.37 2.60
N PRO A 228 10.01 -27.42 3.91
CA PRO A 228 10.23 -26.29 4.81
C PRO A 228 11.71 -25.93 4.93
N GLY A 229 12.01 -24.63 5.03
CA GLY A 229 13.36 -24.12 5.30
C GLY A 229 14.33 -24.14 4.13
N LYS A 230 13.87 -24.32 2.88
CA LYS A 230 14.74 -24.46 1.70
C LYS A 230 14.50 -23.43 0.59
N PRO A 231 14.55 -22.11 0.87
CA PRO A 231 14.10 -21.07 -0.07
C PRO A 231 14.78 -21.12 -1.45
N ALA A 232 16.08 -21.42 -1.52
CA ALA A 232 16.82 -21.51 -2.78
C ALA A 232 16.36 -22.68 -3.68
N LEU A 233 16.00 -23.82 -3.07
CA LEU A 233 15.46 -24.96 -3.82
C LEU A 233 14.06 -24.65 -4.35
N LEU A 234 13.22 -24.01 -3.53
CA LEU A 234 11.86 -23.65 -3.91
C LEU A 234 11.85 -22.59 -5.02
N ASP A 235 12.72 -21.60 -4.93
CA ASP A 235 12.88 -20.58 -5.96
C ASP A 235 13.27 -21.16 -7.33
N ALA A 236 14.25 -22.09 -7.33
CA ALA A 236 14.66 -22.79 -8.54
C ALA A 236 13.52 -23.67 -9.12
N LEU A 237 12.74 -24.33 -8.27
CA LEU A 237 11.60 -25.14 -8.70
C LEU A 237 10.47 -24.30 -9.29
N LEU A 238 10.19 -23.13 -8.71
CA LEU A 238 9.16 -22.23 -9.25
C LEU A 238 9.60 -21.58 -10.56
N THR A 239 10.86 -21.18 -10.65
CA THR A 239 11.42 -20.48 -11.82
C THR A 239 11.60 -21.41 -13.00
N ASN A 240 12.21 -22.57 -12.78
CA ASN A 240 12.66 -23.46 -13.87
C ASN A 240 11.80 -24.72 -14.02
N GLY A 241 10.88 -24.98 -13.08
CA GLY A 241 10.14 -26.25 -12.99
C GLY A 241 11.00 -27.43 -12.52
N HIS A 242 12.31 -27.23 -12.34
CA HIS A 242 13.28 -28.23 -11.90
C HIS A 242 14.39 -27.57 -11.10
N ALA A 243 15.07 -28.31 -10.23
CA ALA A 243 16.16 -27.80 -9.42
C ALA A 243 17.19 -28.89 -9.12
N ARG A 244 18.46 -28.51 -8.96
CA ARG A 244 19.50 -29.42 -8.47
C ARG A 244 19.47 -29.44 -6.94
N VAL A 245 19.21 -30.61 -6.37
CA VAL A 245 19.19 -30.78 -4.91
C VAL A 245 20.62 -30.91 -4.36
N ALA A 246 21.00 -29.99 -3.48
CA ALA A 246 22.25 -30.05 -2.73
C ALA A 246 22.32 -31.33 -1.88
N SER A 247 23.53 -31.86 -1.62
CA SER A 247 23.72 -33.13 -0.90
C SER A 247 22.99 -33.19 0.44
N GLY A 248 22.97 -32.08 1.20
CA GLY A 248 22.27 -31.97 2.49
C GLY A 248 20.74 -32.01 2.38
N ASP A 249 20.18 -31.67 1.22
CA ASP A 249 18.73 -31.57 1.03
C ASP A 249 18.09 -32.84 0.48
N ARG A 250 18.91 -33.79 0.02
CA ARG A 250 18.45 -35.01 -0.68
C ARG A 250 17.57 -35.90 0.17
N ALA A 251 17.87 -36.02 1.47
CA ALA A 251 17.10 -36.87 2.39
C ALA A 251 15.65 -36.37 2.53
N ALA A 252 15.46 -35.08 2.78
CA ALA A 252 14.11 -34.50 2.92
C ALA A 252 13.32 -34.50 1.61
N VAL A 253 13.99 -34.33 0.45
CA VAL A 253 13.32 -34.50 -0.85
C VAL A 253 12.94 -35.97 -1.10
N ALA A 254 13.81 -36.92 -0.76
CA ALA A 254 13.53 -38.34 -0.91
C ALA A 254 12.35 -38.78 -0.02
N GLN A 255 12.34 -38.36 1.23
CA GLN A 255 11.26 -38.62 2.18
C GLN A 255 9.90 -38.13 1.66
N PHE A 256 9.84 -36.91 1.10
CA PHE A 256 8.62 -36.39 0.50
C PHE A 256 8.07 -37.30 -0.61
N PHE A 257 8.94 -37.76 -1.52
CA PHE A 257 8.51 -38.67 -2.60
C PHE A 257 8.11 -40.06 -2.08
N GLU A 258 8.75 -40.56 -1.02
CA GLU A 258 8.41 -41.83 -0.39
C GLU A 258 7.05 -41.78 0.33
N GLU A 259 6.76 -40.69 1.04
CA GLU A 259 5.46 -40.44 1.67
C GLU A 259 4.33 -40.29 0.62
N GLY A 260 4.63 -39.64 -0.52
CA GLY A 260 3.73 -39.53 -1.67
C GLY A 260 3.49 -40.83 -2.44
N GLU A 261 4.48 -41.74 -2.47
CA GLU A 261 4.34 -43.08 -3.07
C GLU A 261 3.58 -44.05 -2.15
N SER A 262 3.76 -43.92 -0.82
CA SER A 262 3.03 -44.69 0.17
C SER A 262 1.52 -44.42 0.12
N THR A 263 1.12 -43.15 0.00
CA THR A 263 -0.28 -42.74 -0.17
C THR A 263 -0.90 -43.23 -1.50
N ARG A 264 -0.09 -43.44 -2.56
CA ARG A 264 -0.55 -43.99 -3.85
C ARG A 264 -0.82 -45.49 -3.83
N ARG A 265 -0.08 -46.27 -3.04
CA ARG A 265 -0.33 -47.72 -2.93
C ARG A 265 -1.75 -48.03 -2.41
N SER A 266 -2.36 -47.09 -1.67
CA SER A 266 -3.74 -47.21 -1.19
C SER A 266 -4.82 -46.81 -2.21
N LYS A 267 -4.49 -46.07 -3.28
CA LYS A 267 -5.48 -45.62 -4.29
C LYS A 267 -4.91 -45.80 -5.71
N ARG A 268 -5.07 -47.02 -6.26
CA ARG A 268 -4.73 -47.35 -7.65
C ARG A 268 -5.66 -46.62 -8.63
N LYS A 269 -5.24 -45.42 -9.05
CA LYS A 269 -5.48 -44.71 -10.32
C LYS A 269 -5.45 -43.22 -9.98
N VAL A 270 -4.48 -42.49 -10.53
CA VAL A 270 -4.50 -41.05 -10.90
C VAL A 270 -3.07 -40.45 -10.86
N GLY A 271 -2.56 -40.03 -12.02
CA GLY A 271 -1.56 -38.96 -12.24
C GLY A 271 -0.14 -39.10 -11.67
N ARG A 272 0.85 -38.36 -12.21
CA ARG A 272 2.19 -38.13 -11.60
C ARG A 272 2.07 -37.20 -10.37
N PRO A 273 2.99 -37.22 -9.39
CA PRO A 273 2.85 -36.39 -8.20
C PRO A 273 2.95 -34.90 -8.58
N LEU A 274 2.04 -34.09 -8.03
CA LEU A 274 2.01 -32.66 -8.23
C LEU A 274 2.68 -31.99 -7.03
N LEU A 275 3.86 -31.41 -7.21
CA LEU A 275 4.55 -30.62 -6.20
C LEU A 275 3.99 -29.20 -6.27
N GLY A 276 2.92 -28.92 -5.51
CA GLY A 276 2.20 -27.64 -5.63
C GLY A 276 1.71 -27.36 -7.06
N GLY A 277 1.10 -28.35 -7.72
CA GLY A 277 0.62 -28.21 -9.10
C GLY A 277 1.67 -28.43 -10.20
N LEU A 278 2.96 -28.56 -9.87
CA LEU A 278 4.02 -28.93 -10.82
C LEU A 278 4.10 -30.45 -11.00
N GLN A 279 4.08 -30.94 -12.24
CA GLN A 279 4.42 -32.35 -12.52
C GLN A 279 5.93 -32.57 -12.28
N CYS A 280 6.30 -32.94 -11.06
CA CYS A 280 7.68 -33.26 -10.73
C CYS A 280 7.88 -34.77 -10.81
N SER A 281 8.83 -35.24 -11.63
CA SER A 281 9.35 -36.61 -11.53
C SER A 281 10.62 -36.61 -10.67
N LYS A 282 10.90 -37.74 -10.00
CA LYS A 282 12.12 -37.96 -9.22
C LYS A 282 13.39 -37.64 -10.04
N GLU A 283 13.36 -37.85 -11.35
CA GLU A 283 14.48 -37.61 -12.28
C GLU A 283 14.70 -36.11 -12.61
N TYR A 284 13.67 -35.27 -12.49
CA TYR A 284 13.78 -33.82 -12.75
C TYR A 284 14.26 -33.04 -11.51
N VAL A 285 13.96 -33.54 -10.30
CA VAL A 285 14.45 -32.96 -9.04
C VAL A 285 15.84 -33.49 -8.69
N PHE A 286 16.13 -34.75 -9.02
CA PHE A 286 17.48 -35.29 -8.98
C PHE A 286 18.01 -35.35 -10.41
N GLN A 287 18.57 -34.24 -10.93
CA GLN A 287 19.49 -34.38 -12.07
C GLN A 287 20.59 -35.36 -11.65
N ASN A 288 20.47 -36.56 -12.18
CA ASN A 288 21.11 -37.75 -11.69
C ASN A 288 22.62 -37.59 -11.92
N THR A 289 23.37 -37.28 -10.86
CA THR A 289 24.83 -37.30 -10.88
C THR A 289 25.31 -38.75 -10.95
N ARG A 290 25.03 -39.45 -12.06
CA ARG A 290 25.80 -40.61 -12.47
C ARG A 290 26.84 -40.12 -13.47
N ARG A 291 28.02 -39.76 -12.95
CA ARG A 291 29.26 -39.85 -13.72
C ARG A 291 29.34 -41.28 -14.26
N ARG A 292 29.02 -41.50 -15.53
CA ARG A 292 29.51 -42.66 -16.26
C ARG A 292 30.85 -42.26 -16.86
N SER A 293 31.91 -42.59 -16.14
CA SER A 293 33.23 -42.75 -16.72
C SER A 293 33.22 -44.03 -17.57
N SER A 294 33.09 -43.89 -18.89
CA SER A 294 33.75 -44.77 -19.88
C SER A 294 33.39 -44.35 -21.31
N SER A 295 34.39 -43.81 -22.00
CA SER A 295 34.68 -43.92 -23.43
C SER A 295 33.59 -43.59 -24.47
N GLY A 296 33.82 -42.48 -25.18
CA GLY A 296 33.65 -42.44 -26.63
C GLY A 296 32.39 -41.76 -27.17
N PHE A 297 32.62 -40.66 -27.88
CA PHE A 297 31.87 -40.15 -29.03
C PHE A 297 30.73 -39.11 -28.82
N ASN A 298 31.02 -37.95 -29.44
CA ASN A 298 30.23 -36.82 -29.93
C ASN A 298 29.43 -35.91 -28.97
N ASP A 299 30.01 -34.73 -28.79
CA ASP A 299 29.31 -33.46 -28.59
C ASP A 299 28.34 -33.18 -29.76
N GLY A 300 27.09 -32.85 -29.43
CA GLY A 300 26.08 -32.38 -30.36
C GLY A 300 24.71 -32.99 -30.08
N GLU A 301 23.73 -32.13 -29.83
CA GLU A 301 22.29 -32.43 -29.69
C GLU A 301 21.81 -32.96 -28.32
N LEU A 302 21.29 -32.03 -27.50
CA LEU A 302 19.96 -32.13 -26.87
C LEU A 302 19.62 -30.79 -26.21
N VAL A 303 19.43 -29.78 -27.06
CA VAL A 303 18.61 -28.60 -26.76
C VAL A 303 17.56 -28.55 -27.86
N ARG A 304 16.29 -28.38 -27.47
CA ARG A 304 15.04 -28.25 -28.25
C ARG A 304 14.23 -29.54 -28.36
N GLU A 305 13.32 -29.73 -27.41
CA GLU A 305 11.88 -29.96 -27.62
C GLU A 305 11.21 -29.47 -26.31
N GLY A 306 10.36 -28.43 -26.26
CA GLY A 306 9.22 -28.16 -27.13
C GLY A 306 7.94 -28.56 -26.39
N TRP A 307 7.52 -27.79 -25.38
CA TRP A 307 6.19 -27.93 -24.76
C TRP A 307 5.13 -27.47 -25.77
N GLN A 308 4.65 -28.38 -26.63
CA GLN A 308 3.41 -28.17 -27.37
C GLN A 308 2.21 -28.51 -26.49
N ARG A 309 1.38 -27.51 -26.23
CA ARG A 309 0.03 -27.64 -25.69
C ARG A 309 -0.78 -28.58 -26.59
N LYS A 310 -1.22 -29.72 -26.06
CA LYS A 310 -2.41 -30.40 -26.60
C LYS A 310 -3.61 -29.94 -25.79
N CYS A 311 -4.30 -28.94 -26.31
CA CYS A 311 -5.70 -28.71 -25.98
C CYS A 311 -6.51 -29.88 -26.55
N VAL A 312 -7.39 -30.41 -25.72
CA VAL A 312 -8.38 -31.43 -26.06
C VAL A 312 -9.49 -30.78 -26.88
N THR A 313 -9.81 -31.38 -28.03
CA THR A 313 -11.19 -31.58 -28.50
C THR A 313 -11.46 -33.07 -28.42
#